data_AF-A0AAD4AFC4-F1
#
_entry.id   AF-A0AAD4AFC4-F1
#
_cell.length_a   1.000
_cell.length_b   1.000
_cell.length_c   1.000
_cell.angle_alpha   90.00
_cell.angle_beta   90.00
_cell.angle_gamma   90.00
#
_symmetry.space_group_name_H-M   'P 1'
#
loop_
_entity.id
_entity.type
_entity.pdbx_description
1 polymer ?
#
loop_
_entity_poly.entity_id
_entity_poly.type
_entity_poly.pdbx_seq_one_letter_code
_entity_poly.pdbx_strand_id
1 'polypeptide(L)'
;MKKILDEVAESFSNNQQRVFRNIKDSVGSEVAIALVSMQGVSNTSQQEIDFVANLIAPFSPFKIKSYIVSPKSLELEAVVENSYKLRVLPQYTVRQPDTSRTNRSKNWSVDLVLELFTEIGDREYQIGIVGFEYDGHSDHYLESGVKKAYIRDAGILQEKGFNPVRVSPSGWKNNPQHYVKALKKFVRRKIIEFEKIQSASIKEALPYEVDDDFYESPVTCVLCNGKGKFGGDDCPPCRGMGSLSRYNNDQIDLEEYESNKCPKCTSGSSRCKACKGSGELSREQMLDLN
;
A
#
# COMPACT_ATOMS: atom_id res chain seq x y z
N MET A 1 -14.48 -8.34 18.03
CA MET A 1 -13.84 -8.97 16.85
C MET A 1 -12.97 -10.15 17.24
N LYS A 2 -11.85 -9.94 17.97
CA LYS A 2 -10.90 -10.99 18.37
C LYS A 2 -11.52 -12.29 18.91
N LYS A 3 -12.39 -12.21 19.92
CA LYS A 3 -13.09 -13.38 20.49
C LYS A 3 -13.85 -14.22 19.43
N ILE A 4 -14.52 -13.56 18.49
CA ILE A 4 -15.27 -14.25 17.41
C ILE A 4 -14.29 -14.99 16.49
N LEU A 5 -13.15 -14.37 16.16
CA LEU A 5 -12.14 -15.00 15.32
C LEU A 5 -11.47 -16.17 16.02
N ASP A 6 -11.21 -16.07 17.32
CA ASP A 6 -10.66 -17.17 18.11
C ASP A 6 -11.60 -18.39 18.09
N GLU A 7 -12.90 -18.18 18.34
CA GLU A 7 -13.94 -19.23 18.24
C GLU A 7 -14.01 -19.86 16.83
N VAL A 8 -13.89 -19.04 15.79
CA VAL A 8 -13.84 -19.51 14.40
C VAL A 8 -12.60 -20.36 14.15
N ALA A 9 -11.43 -19.94 14.63
CA ALA A 9 -10.17 -20.66 14.44
C ALA A 9 -10.16 -22.01 15.15
N GLU A 10 -10.76 -22.11 16.34
CA GLU A 10 -10.94 -23.37 17.08
C GLU A 10 -11.77 -24.40 16.30
N SER A 11 -12.71 -23.93 15.47
CA SER A 11 -13.57 -24.78 14.64
C SER A 11 -12.92 -25.27 13.34
N PHE A 12 -11.67 -24.86 13.04
CA PHE A 12 -11.01 -25.22 11.78
C PHE A 12 -10.73 -26.71 11.67
N SER A 13 -11.13 -27.28 10.54
CA SER A 13 -10.68 -28.60 10.09
C SER A 13 -9.15 -28.65 9.90
N ASN A 14 -8.57 -29.85 9.88
CA ASN A 14 -7.13 -30.04 9.64
C ASN A 14 -6.62 -29.35 8.35
N ASN A 15 -7.46 -29.33 7.31
CA ASN A 15 -7.15 -28.66 6.05
C ASN A 15 -7.17 -27.13 6.20
N GLN A 16 -8.16 -26.58 6.90
CA GLN A 16 -8.23 -25.14 7.18
C GLN A 16 -7.06 -24.68 8.06
N GLN A 17 -6.66 -25.47 9.05
CA GLN A 17 -5.48 -25.20 9.86
C GLN A 17 -4.19 -25.18 9.03
N ARG A 18 -4.09 -26.04 8.00
CA ARG A 18 -2.94 -26.03 7.08
C ARG A 18 -2.90 -24.72 6.28
N VAL A 19 -4.01 -24.30 5.68
CA VAL A 19 -4.10 -23.03 4.95
C VAL A 19 -3.77 -21.85 5.86
N PHE A 20 -4.37 -21.80 7.06
CA PHE A 20 -4.07 -20.79 8.07
C PHE A 20 -2.56 -20.67 8.35
N ARG A 21 -1.88 -21.80 8.60
CA ARG A 21 -0.43 -21.81 8.85
C ARG A 21 0.38 -21.28 7.66
N ASN A 22 -0.08 -21.51 6.43
CA ASN A 22 0.63 -21.07 5.23
C ASN A 22 0.55 -19.55 5.01
N ILE A 23 -0.56 -18.91 5.41
CA ILE A 23 -0.83 -17.51 5.06
C ILE A 23 -0.67 -16.53 6.24
N LYS A 24 -0.73 -17.02 7.50
CA LYS A 24 -0.73 -16.16 8.70
C LYS A 24 0.46 -15.19 8.80
N ASP A 25 1.63 -15.61 8.32
CA ASP A 25 2.86 -14.81 8.42
C ASP A 25 2.89 -13.70 7.35
N SER A 26 2.12 -13.87 6.26
CA SER A 26 2.03 -12.92 5.15
C SER A 26 0.99 -11.82 5.38
N VAL A 27 -0.16 -12.16 5.98
CA VAL A 27 -1.30 -11.24 6.14
C VAL A 27 -1.65 -10.93 7.60
N GLY A 28 -1.01 -11.59 8.56
CA GLY A 28 -1.35 -11.50 9.98
C GLY A 28 -2.39 -12.54 10.40
N SER A 29 -2.37 -12.92 11.68
CA SER A 29 -3.17 -14.04 12.19
C SER A 29 -4.68 -13.79 12.10
N GLU A 30 -5.15 -12.60 12.50
CA GLU A 30 -6.59 -12.27 12.49
C GLU A 30 -7.16 -12.29 11.06
N VAL A 31 -6.42 -11.72 10.11
CA VAL A 31 -6.80 -11.68 8.69
C VAL A 31 -6.76 -13.07 8.08
N ALA A 32 -5.75 -13.88 8.41
CA ALA A 32 -5.67 -15.26 7.96
C ALA A 32 -6.86 -16.10 8.46
N ILE A 33 -7.27 -15.94 9.71
CA ILE A 33 -8.47 -16.59 10.25
C ILE A 33 -9.71 -16.15 9.46
N ALA A 34 -9.88 -14.84 9.27
CA ALA A 34 -11.03 -14.31 8.56
C ALA A 34 -11.10 -14.84 7.11
N LEU A 35 -9.98 -14.87 6.38
CA LEU A 35 -9.92 -15.41 5.02
C LEU A 35 -10.21 -16.91 4.98
N VAL A 36 -9.61 -17.71 5.86
CA VAL A 36 -9.87 -19.17 5.92
C VAL A 36 -11.33 -19.47 6.25
N SER A 37 -11.97 -18.62 7.04
CA SER A 37 -13.39 -18.77 7.37
C SER A 37 -14.32 -18.59 6.16
N MET A 38 -13.85 -17.92 5.09
CA MET A 38 -14.60 -17.75 3.83
C MET A 38 -14.69 -19.02 3.00
N GLN A 39 -13.95 -20.09 3.35
CA GLN A 39 -14.04 -21.36 2.63
C GLN A 39 -15.49 -21.87 2.56
N GLY A 40 -15.91 -22.32 1.38
CA GLY A 40 -17.26 -22.82 1.11
C GLY A 40 -18.31 -21.75 0.79
N VAL A 41 -18.01 -20.45 0.95
CA VAL A 41 -18.85 -19.38 0.39
C VAL A 41 -18.73 -19.44 -1.12
N SER A 42 -19.85 -19.50 -1.86
CA SER A 42 -19.84 -19.55 -3.33
C SER A 42 -18.92 -20.64 -3.93
N ASN A 43 -18.68 -21.75 -3.21
CA ASN A 43 -17.72 -22.81 -3.55
C ASN A 43 -16.22 -22.43 -3.49
N THR A 44 -15.86 -21.37 -2.74
CA THR A 44 -14.47 -20.97 -2.51
C THR A 44 -13.59 -22.13 -2.07
N SER A 45 -12.51 -22.35 -2.82
CA SER A 45 -11.54 -23.42 -2.59
C SER A 45 -10.38 -22.98 -1.68
N GLN A 46 -9.61 -23.94 -1.15
CA GLN A 46 -8.38 -23.63 -0.39
C GLN A 46 -7.35 -22.90 -1.25
N GLN A 47 -7.24 -23.27 -2.53
CA GLN A 47 -6.29 -22.65 -3.46
C GLN A 47 -6.66 -21.20 -3.75
N GLU A 48 -7.95 -20.89 -3.79
CA GLU A 48 -8.45 -19.54 -3.96
C GLU A 48 -8.15 -18.68 -2.73
N ILE A 49 -8.32 -19.21 -1.51
CA ILE A 49 -7.90 -18.51 -0.28
C ILE A 49 -6.40 -18.25 -0.28
N ASP A 50 -5.59 -19.26 -0.62
CA ASP A 50 -4.14 -19.12 -0.74
C ASP A 50 -3.78 -18.07 -1.81
N PHE A 51 -4.45 -18.07 -2.96
CA PHE A 51 -4.29 -17.06 -4.01
C PHE A 51 -4.59 -15.65 -3.49
N VAL A 52 -5.76 -15.44 -2.89
CA VAL A 52 -6.18 -14.14 -2.36
C VAL A 52 -5.17 -13.63 -1.34
N ALA A 53 -4.83 -14.44 -0.33
CA ALA A 53 -3.93 -14.04 0.74
C ALA A 53 -2.54 -13.63 0.21
N ASN A 54 -1.96 -14.42 -0.69
CA ASN A 54 -0.64 -14.14 -1.25
C ASN A 54 -0.64 -12.98 -2.25
N LEU A 55 -1.75 -12.77 -2.99
CA LEU A 55 -1.87 -11.65 -3.91
C LEU A 55 -1.90 -10.31 -3.16
N ILE A 56 -2.61 -10.24 -2.03
CA ILE A 56 -2.78 -9.01 -1.25
C ILE A 56 -1.67 -8.77 -0.20
N ALA A 57 -0.88 -9.79 0.15
CA ALA A 57 0.16 -9.72 1.17
C ALA A 57 1.11 -8.50 1.08
N PRO A 58 1.51 -7.99 -0.10
CA PRO A 58 2.37 -6.82 -0.18
C PRO A 58 1.77 -5.51 0.35
N PHE A 59 0.46 -5.46 0.62
CA PHE A 59 -0.23 -4.30 1.17
C PHE A 59 -0.56 -4.46 2.66
N SER A 60 -0.08 -5.54 3.30
CA SER A 60 -0.14 -5.69 4.76
C SER A 60 0.59 -4.53 5.46
N PRO A 61 0.16 -4.13 6.67
CA PRO A 61 -0.87 -4.76 7.49
C PRO A 61 -2.30 -4.35 7.12
N PHE A 62 -3.24 -5.29 7.24
CA PHE A 62 -4.66 -5.05 7.06
C PHE A 62 -5.39 -4.94 8.40
N LYS A 63 -6.45 -4.13 8.42
CA LYS A 63 -7.49 -4.09 9.44
C LYS A 63 -8.73 -4.80 8.91
N ILE A 64 -9.41 -5.56 9.77
CA ILE A 64 -10.74 -6.10 9.46
C ILE A 64 -11.75 -4.99 9.70
N LYS A 65 -12.33 -4.47 8.63
CA LYS A 65 -13.31 -3.40 8.69
C LYS A 65 -14.73 -3.92 8.92
N SER A 66 -15.07 -5.02 8.27
CA SER A 66 -16.33 -5.73 8.48
C SER A 66 -16.09 -7.23 8.42
N TYR A 67 -16.76 -7.97 9.31
CA TYR A 67 -16.76 -9.43 9.32
C TYR A 67 -18.11 -9.94 9.80
N ILE A 68 -18.80 -10.67 8.93
CA ILE A 68 -20.11 -11.27 9.20
C ILE A 68 -19.96 -12.78 9.02
N VAL A 69 -20.46 -13.56 9.98
CA VAL A 69 -20.34 -15.03 9.98
C VAL A 69 -21.48 -15.70 9.17
N SER A 70 -22.65 -15.07 9.11
CA SER A 70 -23.80 -15.56 8.34
C SER A 70 -24.75 -14.41 7.95
N PRO A 71 -24.96 -14.13 6.64
CA PRO A 71 -24.18 -14.66 5.52
C PRO A 71 -22.71 -14.22 5.63
N LYS A 72 -21.79 -15.12 5.27
CA LYS A 72 -20.36 -14.85 5.39
C LYS A 72 -19.94 -13.66 4.51
N SER A 73 -19.31 -12.67 5.11
CA SER A 73 -18.80 -11.48 4.42
C SER A 73 -17.56 -10.94 5.12
N LEU A 74 -16.59 -10.45 4.35
CA LEU A 74 -15.34 -9.92 4.85
C LEU A 74 -14.94 -8.67 4.06
N GLU A 75 -14.63 -7.60 4.77
CA GLU A 75 -13.98 -6.41 4.23
C GLU A 75 -12.70 -6.14 5.02
N LEU A 76 -11.58 -6.10 4.30
CA LEU A 76 -10.28 -5.71 4.85
C LEU A 76 -9.90 -4.33 4.32
N GLU A 77 -9.14 -3.58 5.11
CA GLU A 77 -8.64 -2.26 4.73
C GLU A 77 -7.16 -2.13 5.10
N ALA A 78 -6.35 -1.61 4.18
CA ALA A 78 -4.96 -1.25 4.41
C ALA A 78 -4.71 0.21 4.01
N VAL A 79 -3.73 0.84 4.64
CA VAL A 79 -3.20 2.15 4.23
C VAL A 79 -2.03 1.92 3.29
N VAL A 80 -2.06 2.53 2.10
CA VAL A 80 -1.00 2.44 1.10
C VAL A 80 -0.48 3.84 0.76
N GLU A 81 0.83 3.97 0.53
CA GLU A 81 1.50 5.26 0.25
C GLU A 81 1.08 6.38 1.24
N ASN A 82 0.98 6.03 2.54
CA ASN A 82 0.69 6.87 3.71
C ASN A 82 -0.70 7.51 3.84
N SER A 83 -1.50 7.63 2.78
CA SER A 83 -2.81 8.31 2.84
C SER A 83 -3.94 7.61 2.11
N TYR A 84 -3.65 6.68 1.19
CA TYR A 84 -4.68 6.01 0.40
C TYR A 84 -5.20 4.76 1.12
N LYS A 85 -6.49 4.48 0.97
CA LYS A 85 -7.13 3.30 1.57
C LYS A 85 -7.36 2.25 0.50
N LEU A 86 -6.81 1.06 0.70
CA LEU A 86 -7.06 -0.11 -0.14
C LEU A 86 -8.05 -1.02 0.57
N ARG A 87 -9.27 -1.13 0.05
CA ARG A 87 -10.26 -2.10 0.52
C ARG A 87 -10.15 -3.39 -0.27
N VAL A 88 -10.20 -4.51 0.43
CA VAL A 88 -10.14 -5.86 -0.13
C VAL A 88 -11.42 -6.58 0.24
N LEU A 89 -12.12 -7.06 -0.79
CA LEU A 89 -13.45 -7.66 -0.74
C LEU A 89 -13.40 -9.06 -1.37
N PRO A 90 -13.09 -10.10 -0.58
CA PRO A 90 -13.19 -11.49 -1.02
C PRO A 90 -14.65 -11.88 -1.26
N GLN A 91 -14.91 -12.70 -2.28
CA GLN A 91 -16.25 -13.17 -2.65
C GLN A 91 -17.27 -12.03 -2.85
N TYR A 92 -16.86 -11.03 -3.63
CA TYR A 92 -17.65 -9.84 -3.91
C TYR A 92 -18.88 -10.17 -4.75
N THR A 93 -20.04 -9.77 -4.27
CA THR A 93 -21.32 -10.08 -4.91
C THR A 93 -21.75 -8.97 -5.88
N VAL A 94 -22.05 -9.35 -7.12
CA VAL A 94 -22.59 -8.46 -8.16
C VAL A 94 -23.99 -8.92 -8.53
N ARG A 95 -24.94 -7.99 -8.55
CA ARG A 95 -26.29 -8.27 -9.04
C ARG A 95 -26.23 -8.45 -10.56
N GLN A 96 -26.82 -9.52 -11.08
CA GLN A 96 -26.92 -9.69 -12.54
C GLN A 96 -27.77 -8.56 -13.15
N PRO A 97 -27.33 -7.93 -14.27
CA PRO A 97 -28.12 -6.95 -14.98
C PRO A 97 -29.48 -7.52 -15.38
N ASP A 98 -30.53 -6.70 -15.29
CA ASP A 98 -31.87 -7.14 -15.71
C ASP A 98 -31.97 -7.16 -17.24
N THR A 99 -31.83 -8.35 -17.83
CA THR A 99 -31.85 -8.53 -19.29
C THR A 99 -33.12 -9.17 -19.85
N SER A 100 -34.15 -9.52 -19.05
CA SER A 100 -35.57 -9.71 -19.48
C SER A 100 -36.49 -10.46 -18.47
N ARG A 101 -37.73 -9.92 -18.33
CA ARG A 101 -39.07 -10.46 -17.98
C ARG A 101 -39.29 -11.58 -16.95
N THR A 102 -38.28 -12.26 -16.44
CA THR A 102 -38.43 -13.26 -15.38
C THR A 102 -37.77 -12.76 -14.10
N ASN A 103 -38.59 -12.53 -13.09
CA ASN A 103 -38.29 -11.75 -11.89
C ASN A 103 -37.41 -12.54 -10.88
N ARG A 104 -36.31 -13.15 -11.33
CA ARG A 104 -35.31 -13.79 -10.47
C ARG A 104 -33.91 -13.31 -10.83
N SER A 105 -33.58 -12.14 -10.31
CA SER A 105 -32.21 -11.63 -10.26
C SER A 105 -31.34 -12.64 -9.50
N LYS A 106 -30.40 -13.29 -10.21
CA LYS A 106 -29.32 -14.05 -9.58
C LYS A 106 -28.15 -13.11 -9.30
N ASN A 107 -27.35 -13.47 -8.32
CA ASN A 107 -26.11 -12.77 -8.03
C ASN A 107 -24.93 -13.54 -8.63
N TRP A 108 -23.98 -12.81 -9.21
CA TRP A 108 -22.66 -13.29 -9.55
C TRP A 108 -21.70 -13.05 -8.39
N SER A 109 -20.70 -13.91 -8.25
CA SER A 109 -19.58 -13.74 -7.32
C SER A 109 -18.32 -13.46 -8.12
N VAL A 110 -17.51 -12.54 -7.60
CA VAL A 110 -16.14 -12.26 -8.02
C VAL A 110 -15.23 -12.62 -6.86
N ASP A 111 -14.23 -13.49 -7.09
CA ASP A 111 -13.45 -14.07 -6.00
C ASP A 111 -12.74 -13.03 -5.13
N LEU A 112 -12.27 -11.95 -5.76
CA LEU A 112 -11.60 -10.86 -5.08
C LEU A 112 -11.83 -9.55 -5.81
N VAL A 113 -12.27 -8.53 -5.09
CA VAL A 113 -12.26 -7.14 -5.57
C VAL A 113 -11.38 -6.29 -4.67
N LEU A 114 -10.56 -5.44 -5.27
CA LEU A 114 -9.83 -4.39 -4.58
C LEU A 114 -10.34 -3.03 -5.03
N GLU A 115 -10.61 -2.17 -4.07
CA GLU A 115 -11.05 -0.80 -4.29
C GLU A 115 -10.06 0.16 -3.63
N LEU A 116 -9.60 1.15 -4.38
CA LEU A 116 -8.64 2.15 -3.92
C LEU A 116 -9.38 3.47 -3.70
N PHE A 117 -9.22 4.03 -2.51
CA PHE A 117 -9.88 5.25 -2.07
C PHE A 117 -8.87 6.30 -1.62
N THR A 118 -9.28 7.56 -1.74
CA THR A 118 -8.64 8.72 -1.14
C THR A 118 -9.67 9.53 -0.36
N GLU A 119 -9.23 10.30 0.62
CA GLU A 119 -10.08 11.19 1.40
C GLU A 119 -9.77 12.65 1.05
N ILE A 120 -10.82 13.42 0.74
CA ILE A 120 -10.72 14.85 0.47
C ILE A 120 -11.77 15.54 1.35
N GLY A 121 -11.31 16.26 2.37
CA GLY A 121 -12.19 16.81 3.39
C GLY A 121 -12.86 15.70 4.21
N ASP A 122 -14.18 15.70 4.26
CA ASP A 122 -15.02 14.71 4.94
C ASP A 122 -15.55 13.61 4.02
N ARG A 123 -15.12 13.60 2.75
CA ARG A 123 -15.61 12.67 1.72
C ARG A 123 -14.52 11.72 1.26
N GLU A 124 -14.96 10.51 0.98
CA GLU A 124 -14.12 9.45 0.41
C GLU A 124 -14.45 9.27 -1.07
N TYR A 125 -13.41 9.16 -1.89
CA TYR A 125 -13.52 9.04 -3.35
C TYR A 125 -12.82 7.76 -3.81
N GLN A 126 -13.53 6.92 -4.57
CA GLN A 126 -12.93 5.77 -5.23
C GLN A 126 -12.12 6.24 -6.44
N ILE A 127 -10.83 5.93 -6.46
CA ILE A 127 -9.89 6.30 -7.53
C ILE A 127 -9.42 5.09 -8.35
N GLY A 128 -9.76 3.87 -7.92
CA GLY A 128 -9.47 2.66 -8.66
C GLY A 128 -10.27 1.47 -8.17
N ILE A 129 -10.55 0.54 -9.07
CA ILE A 129 -11.18 -0.75 -8.78
C ILE A 129 -10.60 -1.82 -9.70
N VAL A 130 -10.33 -3.02 -9.16
CA VAL A 130 -9.88 -4.18 -9.93
C VAL A 130 -10.43 -5.45 -9.31
N GLY A 131 -10.98 -6.34 -10.16
CA GLY A 131 -11.43 -7.67 -9.76
C GLY A 131 -10.45 -8.75 -10.21
N PHE A 132 -10.39 -9.86 -9.48
CA PHE A 132 -9.69 -11.07 -9.84
C PHE A 132 -10.60 -12.30 -9.71
N GLU A 133 -10.46 -13.23 -10.64
CA GLU A 133 -11.18 -14.51 -10.68
C GLU A 133 -10.14 -15.63 -10.79
N TYR A 134 -10.15 -16.56 -9.84
CA TYR A 134 -9.29 -17.72 -9.84
C TYR A 134 -10.01 -18.90 -10.49
N ASP A 135 -9.70 -19.17 -11.76
CA ASP A 135 -10.39 -20.16 -12.60
C ASP A 135 -9.93 -21.60 -12.27
N GLY A 136 -10.22 -22.06 -11.05
CA GLY A 136 -9.83 -23.37 -10.52
C GLY A 136 -10.52 -24.58 -11.16
N HIS A 137 -11.63 -24.38 -11.88
CA HIS A 137 -12.47 -25.46 -12.41
C HIS A 137 -12.20 -25.76 -13.89
N SER A 138 -12.07 -27.03 -14.25
CA SER A 138 -11.76 -27.48 -15.63
C SER A 138 -12.80 -27.04 -16.68
N ASP A 139 -14.04 -26.83 -16.26
CA ASP A 139 -15.15 -26.41 -17.13
C ASP A 139 -14.97 -25.00 -17.70
N HIS A 140 -14.11 -24.17 -17.09
CA HIS A 140 -13.78 -22.84 -17.63
C HIS A 140 -12.94 -22.89 -18.91
N TYR A 141 -12.44 -24.06 -19.29
CA TYR A 141 -11.67 -24.26 -20.52
C TYR A 141 -12.49 -24.84 -21.68
N LEU A 142 -13.77 -25.18 -21.44
CA LEU A 142 -14.71 -25.54 -22.50
C LEU A 142 -15.21 -24.27 -23.17
N GLU A 143 -15.36 -24.27 -24.50
CA GLU A 143 -15.81 -23.10 -25.28
C GLU A 143 -17.13 -22.50 -24.74
N SER A 144 -18.05 -23.36 -24.30
CA SER A 144 -19.33 -22.96 -23.70
C SER A 144 -19.16 -22.28 -22.33
N GLY A 145 -18.17 -22.70 -21.53
CA GLY A 145 -17.79 -22.06 -20.27
C GLY A 145 -17.16 -20.70 -20.50
N VAL A 146 -16.25 -20.59 -21.47
CA VAL A 146 -15.60 -19.34 -21.88
C VAL A 146 -16.61 -18.31 -22.37
N LYS A 147 -17.58 -18.70 -23.19
CA LYS A 147 -18.64 -17.79 -23.66
C LYS A 147 -19.50 -17.25 -22.51
N LYS A 148 -19.88 -18.10 -21.55
CA LYS A 148 -20.63 -17.68 -20.36
C LYS A 148 -19.83 -16.71 -19.49
N ALA A 149 -18.54 -16.99 -19.32
CA ALA A 149 -17.58 -16.13 -18.63
C ALA A 149 -17.54 -14.72 -19.25
N TYR A 150 -17.38 -14.61 -20.57
CA TYR A 150 -17.35 -13.30 -21.23
C TYR A 150 -18.65 -12.50 -21.08
N ILE A 151 -19.81 -13.17 -21.14
CA ILE A 151 -21.11 -12.50 -20.92
C ILE A 151 -21.22 -12.00 -19.48
N ARG A 152 -20.79 -12.81 -18.50
CA ARG A 152 -20.76 -12.42 -17.08
C ARG A 152 -19.87 -11.20 -16.88
N ASP A 153 -18.66 -11.25 -17.42
CA ASP A 153 -17.66 -10.20 -17.23
C ASP A 153 -18.09 -8.87 -17.90
N ALA A 154 -18.77 -8.93 -19.05
CA ALA A 154 -19.41 -7.77 -19.67
C ALA A 154 -20.55 -7.18 -18.81
N GLY A 155 -21.35 -8.03 -18.17
CA GLY A 155 -22.38 -7.57 -17.25
C GLY A 155 -21.80 -6.96 -15.96
N ILE A 156 -20.69 -7.49 -15.44
CA ILE A 156 -19.97 -6.89 -14.30
C ILE A 156 -19.43 -5.51 -14.70
N LEU A 157 -18.86 -5.39 -15.89
CA LEU A 157 -18.41 -4.10 -16.42
C LEU A 157 -19.58 -3.11 -16.51
N GLN A 158 -20.75 -3.53 -16.98
CA GLN A 158 -21.94 -2.69 -17.04
C GLN A 158 -22.40 -2.20 -15.66
N GLU A 159 -22.45 -3.09 -14.65
CA GLU A 159 -23.01 -2.78 -13.33
C GLU A 159 -22.01 -2.11 -12.38
N LYS A 160 -20.72 -2.40 -12.53
CA LYS A 160 -19.66 -2.01 -11.57
C LYS A 160 -18.50 -1.24 -12.18
N GLY A 161 -18.41 -1.15 -13.51
CA GLY A 161 -17.38 -0.35 -14.18
C GLY A 161 -15.98 -0.97 -14.18
N PHE A 162 -15.84 -2.27 -13.91
CA PHE A 162 -14.57 -2.99 -14.01
C PHE A 162 -14.70 -4.35 -14.69
N ASN A 163 -13.60 -4.83 -15.25
CA ASN A 163 -13.51 -6.17 -15.83
C ASN A 163 -12.60 -7.04 -14.96
N PRO A 164 -13.06 -8.21 -14.46
CA PRO A 164 -12.22 -9.10 -13.67
C PRO A 164 -11.01 -9.64 -14.45
N VAL A 165 -9.86 -9.71 -13.79
CA VAL A 165 -8.66 -10.38 -14.29
C VAL A 165 -8.77 -11.87 -13.96
N ARG A 166 -8.85 -12.70 -15.00
CA ARG A 166 -8.86 -14.16 -14.86
C ARG A 166 -7.47 -14.73 -14.64
N VAL A 167 -7.31 -15.57 -13.62
CA VAL A 167 -6.06 -16.21 -13.23
C VAL A 167 -6.26 -17.72 -13.21
N SER A 168 -5.51 -18.44 -14.05
CA SER A 168 -5.54 -19.90 -14.04
C SER A 168 -4.66 -20.48 -12.92
N PRO A 169 -4.97 -21.68 -12.40
CA PRO A 169 -4.12 -22.38 -11.44
C PRO A 169 -2.69 -22.58 -11.92
N SER A 170 -2.51 -22.92 -13.20
CA SER A 170 -1.18 -23.09 -13.80
C SER A 170 -0.44 -21.76 -13.91
N GLY A 171 -1.13 -20.68 -14.30
CA GLY A 171 -0.56 -19.34 -14.37
C GLY A 171 -0.08 -18.86 -13.01
N TRP A 172 -0.94 -19.01 -11.99
CA TRP A 172 -0.60 -18.67 -10.61
C TRP A 172 0.57 -19.49 -10.08
N LYS A 173 0.55 -20.82 -10.25
CA LYS A 173 1.61 -21.72 -9.79
C LYS A 173 2.96 -21.41 -10.44
N ASN A 174 2.97 -21.08 -11.73
CA ASN A 174 4.20 -20.87 -12.49
C ASN A 174 4.79 -19.48 -12.27
N ASN A 175 3.97 -18.45 -12.09
CA ASN A 175 4.45 -17.07 -11.98
C ASN A 175 3.55 -16.18 -11.09
N PRO A 176 3.47 -16.45 -9.78
CA PRO A 176 2.62 -15.66 -8.87
C PRO A 176 3.10 -14.20 -8.78
N GLN A 177 4.42 -13.99 -8.89
CA GLN A 177 5.04 -12.66 -8.86
C GLN A 177 4.61 -11.76 -10.01
N HIS A 178 4.21 -12.31 -11.16
CA HIS A 178 3.67 -11.51 -12.26
C HIS A 178 2.38 -10.79 -11.85
N TYR A 179 1.43 -11.52 -11.27
CA TYR A 179 0.14 -10.98 -10.83
C TYR A 179 0.31 -10.01 -9.66
N VAL A 180 1.17 -10.36 -8.70
CA VAL A 180 1.50 -9.48 -7.57
C VAL A 180 2.11 -8.15 -8.05
N LYS A 181 3.09 -8.20 -8.97
CA LYS A 181 3.69 -6.99 -9.55
C LYS A 181 2.68 -6.18 -10.37
N ALA A 182 1.79 -6.85 -11.11
CA ALA A 182 0.74 -6.19 -11.86
C ALA A 182 -0.22 -5.43 -10.93
N LEU A 183 -0.64 -6.03 -9.82
CA LEU A 183 -1.50 -5.38 -8.83
C LEU A 183 -0.81 -4.17 -8.16
N LYS A 184 0.45 -4.32 -7.72
CA LYS A 184 1.22 -3.18 -7.18
C LYS A 184 1.33 -2.04 -8.18
N LYS A 185 1.58 -2.35 -9.45
CA LYS A 185 1.68 -1.37 -10.53
C LYS A 185 0.33 -0.70 -10.81
N PHE A 186 -0.77 -1.45 -10.74
CA PHE A 186 -2.12 -0.89 -10.86
C PHE A 186 -2.40 0.14 -9.76
N VAL A 187 -2.20 -0.23 -8.48
CA VAL A 187 -2.39 0.67 -7.33
C VAL A 187 -1.55 1.94 -7.49
N ARG A 188 -0.24 1.80 -7.73
CA ARG A 188 0.65 2.95 -7.92
C ARG A 188 0.25 3.84 -9.09
N ARG A 189 -0.19 3.25 -10.22
CA ARG A 189 -0.64 4.03 -11.37
C ARG A 189 -1.89 4.84 -11.06
N LYS A 190 -2.86 4.27 -10.36
CA LYS A 190 -4.09 4.98 -9.97
C LYS A 190 -3.84 6.13 -9.01
N ILE A 191 -2.90 5.96 -8.08
CA ILE A 191 -2.41 7.05 -7.22
C ILE A 191 -1.82 8.17 -8.07
N ILE A 192 -0.84 7.88 -8.93
CA ILE A 192 -0.18 8.88 -9.77
C ILE A 192 -1.16 9.58 -10.72
N GLU A 193 -2.10 8.83 -11.33
CA GLU A 193 -3.15 9.39 -12.19
C GLU A 193 -4.03 10.37 -11.41
N PHE A 194 -4.46 10.00 -10.20
CA PHE A 194 -5.26 10.86 -9.34
C PHE A 194 -4.51 12.12 -8.89
N GLU A 195 -3.26 11.98 -8.42
CA GLU A 195 -2.44 13.11 -7.96
C GLU A 195 -2.21 14.14 -9.07
N LYS A 196 -2.02 13.68 -10.31
CA LYS A 196 -1.91 14.55 -11.49
C LYS A 196 -3.19 15.32 -11.75
N ILE A 197 -4.34 14.66 -11.68
CA ILE A 197 -5.66 15.30 -11.88
C ILE A 197 -5.92 16.31 -10.76
N GLN A 198 -5.63 15.94 -9.51
CA GLN A 198 -5.79 16.82 -8.35
C GLN A 198 -4.91 18.05 -8.47
N SER A 199 -3.62 17.87 -8.79
CA SER A 199 -2.67 18.98 -8.97
C SER A 199 -3.09 19.91 -10.11
N ALA A 200 -3.53 19.36 -11.24
CA ALA A 200 -4.04 20.15 -12.36
C ALA A 200 -5.33 20.91 -11.99
N SER A 201 -6.22 20.28 -11.24
CA SER A 201 -7.49 20.89 -10.80
C SER A 201 -7.25 22.01 -9.79
N ILE A 202 -6.29 21.85 -8.87
CA ILE A 202 -5.87 22.91 -7.94
C ILE A 202 -5.25 24.08 -8.71
N LYS A 203 -4.37 23.79 -9.68
CA LYS A 203 -3.74 24.82 -10.54
C LYS A 203 -4.76 25.64 -11.32
N GLU A 204 -5.82 25.00 -11.84
CA GLU A 204 -6.88 25.70 -12.56
C GLU A 204 -7.80 26.49 -11.61
N ALA A 205 -8.14 25.93 -10.44
CA ALA A 205 -9.04 26.55 -9.47
C ALA A 205 -8.40 27.72 -8.71
N LEU A 206 -7.07 27.75 -8.60
CA LEU A 206 -6.29 28.83 -8.02
C LEU A 206 -5.57 29.56 -9.16
N PRO A 207 -6.18 30.59 -9.78
CA PRO A 207 -5.61 31.33 -10.92
C PRO A 207 -4.39 32.19 -10.55
N TYR A 208 -3.91 32.11 -9.30
CA TYR A 208 -2.56 32.55 -9.00
C TYR A 208 -1.61 31.51 -9.56
N GLU A 209 -0.79 31.93 -10.52
CA GLU A 209 0.47 31.26 -10.82
C GLU A 209 1.19 31.08 -9.48
N VAL A 210 1.07 29.89 -8.89
CA VAL A 210 2.14 29.40 -8.05
C VAL A 210 3.24 29.20 -9.07
N ASP A 211 4.13 30.17 -9.14
CA ASP A 211 5.40 30.05 -9.83
C ASP A 211 5.91 28.64 -9.54
N ASP A 212 6.13 27.85 -10.59
CA ASP A 212 6.60 26.45 -10.48
C ASP A 212 7.97 26.39 -9.77
N ASP A 213 8.57 27.55 -9.47
CA ASP A 213 9.69 27.79 -8.57
C ASP A 213 9.37 27.60 -7.08
N PHE A 214 8.11 27.39 -6.64
CA PHE A 214 7.80 27.23 -5.21
C PHE A 214 7.83 25.78 -4.68
N TYR A 215 7.97 24.78 -5.57
CA TYR A 215 8.49 23.46 -5.18
C TYR A 215 9.96 23.39 -5.60
N GLU A 216 10.79 24.25 -5.00
CA GLU A 216 12.22 24.03 -5.07
C GLU A 216 12.51 22.62 -4.55
N SER A 217 12.93 21.75 -5.44
CA SER A 217 13.45 20.44 -5.06
C SER A 217 14.48 20.66 -3.97
N PRO A 218 14.37 19.97 -2.81
CA PRO A 218 15.25 20.23 -1.69
C PRO A 218 16.70 20.02 -2.14
N VAL A 219 17.51 21.06 -1.95
CA VAL A 219 18.92 21.07 -2.30
C VAL A 219 19.74 20.43 -1.19
N THR A 220 20.93 19.96 -1.54
CA THR A 220 21.86 19.39 -0.56
C THR A 220 22.25 20.45 0.46
N CYS A 221 22.11 20.15 1.76
CA CYS A 221 22.47 21.07 2.83
C CYS A 221 23.96 21.46 2.73
N VAL A 222 24.26 22.75 2.59
CA VAL A 222 25.64 23.24 2.43
C VAL A 222 26.48 22.99 3.67
N LEU A 223 25.91 22.96 4.88
CA LEU A 223 26.71 22.69 6.09
C LEU A 223 27.21 21.25 6.12
N CYS A 224 26.29 20.27 5.99
CA CYS A 224 26.60 18.84 6.15
C CYS A 224 26.93 18.08 4.85
N ASN A 225 26.89 18.74 3.70
CA ASN A 225 27.10 18.12 2.39
C ASN A 225 26.22 16.86 2.18
N GLY A 226 24.97 16.89 2.65
CA GLY A 226 24.05 15.76 2.49
C GLY A 226 24.15 14.67 3.55
N LYS A 227 25.15 14.71 4.45
CA LYS A 227 25.36 13.65 5.46
C LYS A 227 24.28 13.62 6.55
N GLY A 228 23.54 14.71 6.77
CA GLY A 228 22.54 14.84 7.84
C GLY A 228 23.13 14.99 9.25
N LYS A 229 24.45 14.86 9.42
CA LYS A 229 25.16 14.94 10.70
C LYS A 229 26.20 16.05 10.72
N PHE A 230 26.43 16.64 11.88
CA PHE A 230 27.46 17.65 12.13
C PHE A 230 27.96 17.53 13.58
N GLY A 231 29.25 17.23 13.78
CA GLY A 231 29.80 17.02 15.13
C GLY A 231 29.35 15.74 15.83
N GLY A 232 28.76 14.78 15.09
CA GLY A 232 28.19 13.53 15.62
C GLY A 232 26.69 13.60 15.94
N ASP A 233 26.11 14.80 16.00
CA ASP A 233 24.68 15.02 16.21
C ASP A 233 23.96 15.36 14.88
N ASP A 234 22.63 15.45 14.92
CA ASP A 234 21.86 15.91 13.78
C ASP A 234 22.30 17.32 13.37
N CYS A 235 22.58 17.48 12.07
CA CYS A 235 23.01 18.75 11.50
C CYS A 235 22.00 19.85 11.85
N PRO A 236 22.38 20.94 12.56
CA PRO A 236 21.41 21.90 13.08
C PRO A 236 20.50 22.55 12.01
N PRO A 237 21.02 22.96 10.84
CA PRO A 237 20.20 23.49 9.76
C PRO A 237 19.17 22.48 9.22
N CYS A 238 19.59 21.25 8.89
CA CYS A 238 18.73 20.27 8.20
C CYS A 238 18.10 19.21 9.11
N ARG A 239 18.38 19.24 10.41
CA ARG A 239 17.77 18.37 11.43
C ARG A 239 17.80 16.88 11.06
N GLY A 240 18.93 16.41 10.54
CA GLY A 240 19.09 15.01 10.13
C GLY A 240 18.66 14.66 8.71
N MET A 241 18.00 15.57 7.98
CA MET A 241 17.44 15.26 6.65
C MET A 241 18.48 15.23 5.53
N GLY A 242 19.62 15.90 5.70
CA GLY A 242 20.64 16.04 4.64
C GLY A 242 20.28 17.03 3.52
N SER A 243 19.04 17.50 3.47
CA SER A 243 18.55 18.44 2.45
C SER A 243 17.63 19.52 3.04
N LEU A 244 17.48 20.63 2.32
CA LEU A 244 16.75 21.85 2.71
C LEU A 244 16.13 22.52 1.48
N SER A 245 15.18 23.45 1.64
CA SER A 245 14.83 24.38 0.54
C SER A 245 16.03 25.24 0.15
N ARG A 246 16.11 25.74 -1.09
CA ARG A 246 17.26 26.57 -1.50
C ARG A 246 17.32 27.84 -0.69
N TYR A 247 16.17 28.49 -0.45
CA TYR A 247 16.10 29.66 0.43
C TYR A 247 16.78 29.40 1.79
N ASN A 248 16.38 28.33 2.50
CA ASN A 248 16.98 28.01 3.80
C ASN A 248 18.47 27.62 3.68
N ASN A 249 18.88 27.06 2.54
CA ASN A 249 20.27 26.69 2.29
C ASN A 249 21.16 27.91 2.02
N ASP A 250 20.64 28.91 1.31
CA ASP A 250 21.31 30.17 0.97
C ASP A 250 21.41 31.12 2.18
N GLN A 251 20.54 30.95 3.18
CA GLN A 251 20.62 31.68 4.46
C GLN A 251 21.65 31.09 5.44
N ILE A 252 22.28 29.95 5.14
CA ILE A 252 23.31 29.37 6.02
C ILE A 252 24.61 30.13 5.79
N ASP A 253 24.97 30.95 6.76
CA ASP A 253 26.31 31.52 6.84
C ASP A 253 27.30 30.45 7.30
N LEU A 254 28.20 30.02 6.41
CA LEU A 254 29.21 29.00 6.74
C LEU A 254 30.32 29.55 7.62
N GLU A 255 30.53 30.88 7.67
CA GLU A 255 31.54 31.51 8.53
C GLU A 255 31.25 31.25 10.01
N GLU A 256 29.97 31.19 10.40
CA GLU A 256 29.55 30.81 11.76
C GLU A 256 30.00 29.41 12.17
N TYR A 257 30.31 28.55 11.20
CA TYR A 257 30.70 27.16 11.39
C TYR A 257 32.17 26.90 11.03
N GLU A 258 32.99 27.92 10.83
CA GLU A 258 34.43 27.74 10.57
C GLU A 258 35.20 27.29 11.81
N SER A 259 34.80 27.75 13.01
CA SER A 259 35.37 27.31 14.27
C SER A 259 34.30 26.90 15.27
N ASN A 260 34.15 25.59 15.49
CA ASN A 260 33.11 25.03 16.34
C ASN A 260 33.70 24.48 17.63
N LYS A 261 32.99 24.65 18.74
CA LYS A 261 33.38 24.00 20.00
C LYS A 261 33.46 22.48 19.81
N CYS A 262 34.58 21.90 20.25
CA CYS A 262 34.78 20.48 20.14
C CYS A 262 33.72 19.71 20.96
N PRO A 263 32.88 18.85 20.35
CA PRO A 263 31.83 18.15 21.08
C PRO A 263 32.38 17.08 22.04
N LYS A 264 33.68 16.75 21.94
CA LYS A 264 34.34 15.77 22.80
C LYS A 264 35.02 16.38 24.04
N CYS A 265 35.05 17.71 24.19
CA CYS A 265 35.60 18.36 25.38
C CYS A 265 35.04 19.78 25.62
N THR A 266 34.87 20.18 26.88
CA THR A 266 34.12 21.39 27.26
C THR A 266 34.87 22.73 27.08
N SER A 267 36.20 22.74 27.16
CA SER A 267 37.00 23.98 27.13
C SER A 267 38.46 23.79 26.68
N GLY A 268 38.68 22.82 25.78
CA GLY A 268 40.02 22.41 25.37
C GLY A 268 40.69 21.49 26.40
N SER A 269 41.31 20.43 25.92
CA SER A 269 42.10 19.51 26.75
C SER A 269 43.27 19.03 25.92
N SER A 270 44.50 19.18 26.44
CA SER A 270 45.72 18.69 25.76
C SER A 270 45.70 17.19 25.46
N ARG A 271 44.77 16.44 26.08
CA ARG A 271 44.56 15.00 25.86
C ARG A 271 43.41 14.69 24.90
N CYS A 272 42.65 15.68 24.43
CA CYS A 272 41.54 15.46 23.51
C CYS A 272 42.09 15.06 22.13
N LYS A 273 41.76 13.85 21.69
CA LYS A 273 42.24 13.32 20.40
C LYS A 273 41.62 14.02 19.19
N ALA A 274 40.41 14.57 19.34
CA ALA A 274 39.70 15.26 18.27
C ALA A 274 40.30 16.64 18.00
N CYS A 275 40.33 17.52 19.00
CA CYS A 275 40.80 18.92 18.84
C CYS A 275 42.28 19.13 19.20
N LYS A 276 42.98 18.11 19.70
CA LYS A 276 44.41 18.18 20.08
C LYS A 276 44.77 19.36 21.00
N GLY A 277 43.84 19.74 21.87
CA GLY A 277 44.04 20.80 22.85
C GLY A 277 43.54 22.19 22.45
N SER A 278 43.11 22.41 21.19
CA SER A 278 42.55 23.72 20.79
C SER A 278 41.21 24.03 21.44
N GLY A 279 40.41 22.99 21.73
CA GLY A 279 39.02 23.15 22.17
C GLY A 279 38.03 23.41 21.03
N GLU A 280 38.52 23.60 19.81
CA GLU A 280 37.73 23.94 18.63
C GLU A 280 38.07 23.03 17.44
N LEU A 281 37.11 22.84 16.54
CA LEU A 281 37.25 22.04 15.32
C LEU A 281 36.74 22.82 14.11
N SER A 282 37.44 22.67 12.98
CA SER A 282 36.97 23.21 11.70
C SER A 282 35.70 22.51 11.24
N ARG A 283 34.99 23.13 10.31
CA ARG A 283 33.81 22.54 9.66
C ARG A 283 34.10 21.14 9.10
N GLU A 284 35.20 20.96 8.37
CA GLU A 284 35.59 19.68 7.78
C GLU A 284 35.83 18.64 8.86
N GLN A 285 36.54 19.00 9.92
CA GLN A 285 36.78 18.12 11.06
C GLN A 285 35.48 17.71 11.75
N MET A 286 34.51 18.63 11.85
CA MET A 286 33.18 18.34 12.39
C MET A 286 32.37 17.37 11.51
N LEU A 287 32.55 17.40 10.18
CA LEU A 287 31.91 16.47 9.25
C LEU A 287 32.48 15.05 9.27
N ASP A 288 33.68 14.89 9.83
CA ASP A 288 34.39 13.61 9.94
C ASP A 288 34.22 12.95 11.31
N LEU A 289 33.49 13.58 12.23
CA LEU A 289 33.18 13.04 13.55
C LEU A 289 32.05 11.98 13.59
N ASN A 290 31.63 11.47 12.43
CA ASN A 290 30.58 10.45 12.31
C ASN A 290 30.99 9.09 12.89
#